data_AF-A0A7X3UHI4-F1
#
_entry.id   AF-A0A7X3UHI4-F1
#
_cell.length_a   1.000
_cell.length_b   1.000
_cell.length_c   1.000
_cell.angle_alpha   90.00
_cell.angle_beta   90.00
_cell.angle_gamma   90.00
#
_symmetry.space_group_name_H-M   'P 1'
#
loop_
_entity.id
_entity.type
_entity.pdbx_description
1 polymer ?
#
loop_
_entity_poly.entity_id
_entity_poly.type
_entity_poly.pdbx_seq_one_letter_code
_entity_poly.pdbx_strand_id
1 'polypeptide(L)'
;MKSTVTSILNFLEGSKQFVIPIYQRTYEWKREQCLQFWEDVLLVGANQESKPHFFGSIVYMDPEEPQNIGDVQEILVIDGQQRLTTLSLLISAL
;
A
#
# COMPACT_ATOMS: atom_id res chain seq x y z
N MET A 1 11.45 5.35 15.35
CA MET A 1 10.89 4.77 14.11
C MET A 1 10.37 3.38 14.44
N LYS A 2 9.07 3.11 14.28
CA LYS A 2 8.49 1.78 14.48
C LYS A 2 8.45 1.06 13.13
N SER A 3 8.73 -0.25 13.12
CA SER A 3 8.64 -1.09 11.93
C SER A 3 7.86 -2.34 12.28
N THR A 4 6.96 -2.78 11.42
CA THR A 4 6.13 -3.96 11.63
C THR A 4 5.88 -4.63 10.28
N VAL A 5 5.94 -5.95 10.26
CA VAL A 5 5.55 -6.75 9.10
C VAL A 5 4.07 -7.06 9.25
N THR A 6 3.28 -6.76 8.23
CA THR A 6 1.84 -7.01 8.20
C THR A 6 1.40 -7.47 6.80
N SER A 7 0.24 -8.12 6.71
CA SER A 7 -0.36 -8.47 5.43
C SER A 7 -0.95 -7.22 4.76
N ILE A 8 -1.09 -7.28 3.43
CA ILE A 8 -1.72 -6.19 2.66
C ILE A 8 -3.15 -5.93 3.15
N LEU A 9 -3.93 -6.98 3.41
CA LEU A 9 -5.32 -6.83 3.86
C LEU A 9 -5.39 -6.10 5.21
N ASN A 10 -4.59 -6.53 6.19
CA ASN A 10 -4.55 -5.89 7.51
C ASN A 10 -4.03 -4.44 7.42
N PHE A 11 -3.13 -4.16 6.48
CA PHE A 11 -2.64 -2.80 6.24
C PHE A 11 -3.73 -1.87 5.72
N LEU A 12 -4.55 -2.35 4.77
CA LEU A 12 -5.62 -1.59 4.14
C LEU A 12 -6.93 -1.57 4.96
N GLU A 13 -7.08 -2.48 5.93
CA GLU A 13 -8.29 -2.59 6.75
C GLU A 13 -8.56 -1.34 7.61
N GLY A 14 -9.86 -1.02 7.75
CA GLY A 14 -10.36 0.09 8.57
C GLY A 14 -10.72 1.33 7.76
N SER A 15 -11.25 2.35 8.44
CA SER A 15 -11.58 3.65 7.83
C SER A 15 -10.34 4.53 7.78
N LYS A 16 -9.43 4.22 6.85
CA LYS A 16 -8.16 4.92 6.64
C LYS A 16 -8.11 5.56 5.26
N GLN A 17 -7.50 6.74 5.19
CA GLN A 17 -7.21 7.43 3.95
C GLN A 17 -5.70 7.62 3.81
N PHE A 18 -5.10 6.98 2.81
CA PHE A 18 -3.69 7.19 2.52
C PHE A 18 -3.50 8.50 1.73
N VAL A 19 -2.76 9.44 2.30
CA VAL A 19 -2.51 10.76 1.74
C VAL A 19 -1.09 10.82 1.19
N ILE A 20 -0.95 11.13 -0.10
CA ILE A 20 0.35 11.41 -0.72
C ILE A 20 0.59 12.93 -0.65
N PRO A 21 1.61 13.41 0.10
CA PRO A 21 1.88 14.84 0.18
C PRO A 21 2.30 15.46 -1.15
N ILE A 22 1.98 16.73 -1.36
CA ILE A 22 2.20 17.45 -2.63
C ILE A 22 3.67 17.52 -3.08
N TYR A 23 4.62 17.43 -2.14
CA TYR A 23 6.06 17.46 -2.43
C TYR A 23 6.61 16.11 -2.89
N GLN A 24 5.78 15.07 -2.94
CA GLN A 24 6.16 13.79 -3.51
C GLN A 24 6.17 13.82 -5.03
N ARG A 25 6.97 12.95 -5.65
CA ARG A 25 6.98 12.79 -7.11
C ARG A 25 5.65 12.26 -7.62
N THR A 26 5.35 12.50 -8.89
CA THR A 26 4.17 11.91 -9.53
C THR A 26 4.31 10.41 -9.70
N TYR A 27 3.23 9.74 -10.10
CA TYR A 27 3.30 8.34 -10.51
C TYR A 27 4.21 8.18 -11.74
N GLU A 28 5.19 7.29 -11.65
CA GLU A 28 6.27 7.13 -12.65
C GLU A 28 6.55 5.66 -12.99
N TRP A 29 5.85 4.71 -12.38
CA TRP A 29 5.94 3.33 -12.80
C TRP A 29 5.43 3.21 -14.24
N LYS A 30 6.29 2.64 -15.09
CA LYS A 30 5.99 2.32 -16.47
C LYS A 30 5.55 0.87 -16.54
N ARG A 31 5.21 0.44 -17.75
CA ARG A 31 4.71 -0.91 -18.03
C ARG A 31 5.58 -2.02 -17.46
N GLU A 32 6.91 -1.88 -17.54
CA GLU A 32 7.85 -2.88 -17.03
C GLU A 32 7.70 -3.12 -15.52
N GLN A 33 7.62 -2.04 -14.72
CA GLN A 33 7.41 -2.16 -13.28
C GLN A 33 6.03 -2.73 -12.95
N CYS A 34 4.99 -2.31 -13.68
CA CYS A 34 3.63 -2.82 -13.48
C CYS A 34 3.51 -4.30 -13.83
N LEU A 35 4.22 -4.77 -14.88
CA LEU A 35 4.25 -6.18 -15.26
C LEU A 35 4.95 -7.01 -14.20
N GLN A 36 6.10 -6.57 -13.72
CA GLN A 36 6.82 -7.26 -12.64
C GLN A 36 5.94 -7.38 -11.39
N PHE A 37 5.30 -6.28 -10.98
CA PHE A 37 4.35 -6.28 -9.87
C PHE A 37 3.23 -7.30 -10.05
N TRP A 38 2.66 -7.35 -11.26
CA TRP A 38 1.56 -8.25 -11.58
C TRP A 38 2.00 -9.72 -11.56
N GLU A 39 3.19 -10.01 -12.10
CA GLU A 39 3.79 -11.34 -12.05
C GLU A 39 4.03 -11.81 -10.62
N ASP A 40 4.51 -10.93 -9.73
CA ASP A 40 4.68 -11.23 -8.32
C ASP A 40 3.34 -11.57 -7.64
N VAL A 41 2.27 -10.81 -7.93
CA VAL A 41 0.92 -11.09 -7.41
C VAL A 41 0.40 -12.44 -7.91
N LEU A 42 0.56 -12.74 -9.21
CA LEU A 42 0.15 -14.02 -9.78
C LEU A 42 0.92 -15.20 -9.18
N LEU A 43 2.23 -15.04 -8.99
CA LEU A 43 3.09 -16.07 -8.42
C LEU A 43 2.64 -16.47 -7.01
N VAL A 44 2.29 -15.48 -6.19
CA VAL A 44 1.78 -15.69 -4.84
C VAL A 44 0.38 -16.29 -4.86
N GLY A 45 -0.51 -15.78 -5.71
CA GLY A 45 -1.89 -16.26 -5.83
C GLY A 45 -2.01 -17.69 -6.37
N ALA A 46 -1.06 -18.14 -7.19
CA ALA A 46 -1.08 -19.48 -7.78
C ALA A 46 -0.77 -20.62 -6.78
N ASN A 47 -0.12 -20.32 -5.66
CA ASN A 47 0.34 -21.32 -4.69
C ASN A 47 -0.19 -21.03 -3.28
N GLN A 48 -1.27 -21.70 -2.88
CA GLN A 48 -1.88 -21.52 -1.55
C GLN A 48 -0.98 -21.95 -0.39
N GLU A 49 0.03 -22.79 -0.64
CA GLU A 49 1.07 -23.16 0.35
C GLU A 49 2.34 -22.29 0.26
N SER A 50 2.31 -21.20 -0.52
CA SER A 50 3.49 -20.35 -0.68
C SER A 50 3.85 -19.61 0.60
N LYS A 51 5.16 -19.48 0.84
CA LYS A 51 5.68 -18.63 1.92
C LYS A 51 5.24 -17.18 1.68
N PRO A 52 5.04 -16.39 2.75
CA PRO A 52 4.77 -14.96 2.62
C PRO A 52 5.79 -14.29 1.69
N HIS A 53 5.30 -13.61 0.66
CA HIS A 53 6.14 -12.88 -0.28
C HIS A 53 6.32 -11.45 0.20
N PHE A 54 7.57 -11.00 0.25
CA PHE A 54 7.88 -9.63 0.65
C PHE A 54 7.73 -8.68 -0.55
N PHE A 55 6.64 -7.93 -0.54
CA PHE A 55 6.23 -7.01 -1.59
C PHE A 55 6.87 -5.60 -1.48
N GLY A 56 7.70 -5.38 -0.45
CA GLY A 56 8.37 -4.12 -0.19
C GLY A 56 7.84 -3.38 1.03
N SER A 57 8.52 -2.29 1.37
CA SER A 57 8.19 -1.45 2.54
C SER A 57 7.33 -0.24 2.14
N ILE A 58 6.44 0.17 3.04
CA ILE A 58 5.75 1.46 2.96
C ILE A 58 6.17 2.23 4.21
N VAL A 59 6.62 3.47 4.03
CA VAL A 59 6.96 4.36 5.14
C VAL A 59 5.87 5.42 5.20
N TYR A 60 5.27 5.58 6.37
CA TYR A 60 4.20 6.54 6.57
C TYR A 60 4.29 7.17 7.95
N MET A 61 3.65 8.32 8.10
CA MET A 61 3.37 8.95 9.37
C MET A 61 1.91 8.67 9.72
N ASP A 62 1.71 8.06 10.87
CA ASP A 62 0.40 7.83 11.45
C ASP A 62 0.12 8.96 12.45
N PRO A 63 -0.77 9.93 12.13
CA PRO A 63 -1.24 10.85 13.14
C PRO A 63 -2.07 10.10 14.19
N GLU A 64 -2.19 10.69 15.37
CA GLU A 64 -3.04 10.11 16.42
C GLU A 64 -4.46 9.86 15.92
N GLU A 65 -5.14 8.87 16.52
CA GLU A 65 -6.49 8.49 16.12
C GLU A 65 -7.42 9.72 16.02
N PRO A 66 -8.34 9.72 15.03
CA PRO A 66 -9.25 10.85 14.85
C PRO A 66 -9.97 11.17 16.15
N GLN A 67 -9.89 12.44 16.57
CA GLN A 67 -10.41 12.88 17.86
C GLN A 67 -11.95 12.96 17.88
N ASN A 68 -12.59 13.01 16.70
CA ASN A 68 -14.04 13.10 16.57
C ASN A 68 -14.64 11.84 15.94
N ILE A 69 -15.85 11.51 16.39
CA ILE A 69 -16.65 10.43 15.82
C ILE A 69 -17.04 10.80 14.38
N GLY A 70 -16.56 10.03 13.41
CA GLY A 70 -16.86 10.21 11.98
C GLY A 70 -15.70 10.72 11.13
N ASP A 71 -14.59 11.14 11.75
CA ASP A 71 -13.38 11.50 11.02
C ASP A 71 -12.67 10.23 10.50
N VAL A 72 -12.15 10.31 9.27
CA VAL A 72 -11.34 9.25 8.66
C VAL A 72 -9.89 9.44 9.10
N GLN A 73 -9.21 8.35 9.46
CA GLN A 73 -7.79 8.41 9.82
C GLN A 73 -6.96 8.70 8.57
N GLU A 74 -6.34 9.88 8.49
CA GLU A 74 -5.44 10.23 7.39
C GLU A 74 -4.02 9.70 7.67
N ILE A 75 -3.50 8.86 6.80
CA ILE A 75 -2.16 8.29 6.91
C ILE A 75 -1.27 8.92 5.85
N LEU A 76 -0.27 9.71 6.27
CA LEU A 76 0.62 10.41 5.34
C LEU A 76 1.73 9.49 4.85
N VAL A 77 1.77 9.21 3.55
CA VAL A 77 2.77 8.32 2.95
C VAL A 77 4.05 9.08 2.63
N ILE A 78 5.17 8.59 3.17
CA ILE A 78 6.52 9.16 3.01
C ILE A 78 7.30 8.42 1.92
N ASP A 79 7.16 7.09 1.86
CA ASP A 79 7.77 6.24 0.82
C ASP A 79 6.88 5.02 0.53
N GLY A 80 7.05 4.42 -0.66
CA GLY A 80 6.23 3.31 -1.15
C GLY A 80 5.00 3.73 -1.93
N GLN A 81 4.84 5.03 -2.23
CA GLN A 81 3.68 5.59 -2.92
C GLN A 81 3.32 4.92 -4.26
N GLN A 82 4.32 4.52 -5.07
CA GLN A 82 4.07 3.93 -6.40
C GLN A 82 3.50 2.52 -6.26
N ARG A 83 4.03 1.75 -5.29
CA ARG A 83 3.52 0.41 -4.96
C ARG A 83 2.09 0.51 -4.45
N LEU A 84 1.85 1.41 -3.49
CA LEU A 84 0.52 1.60 -2.92
C LEU A 84 -0.49 2.04 -3.98
N THR A 85 -0.14 3.00 -4.81
CA THR A 85 -1.01 3.47 -5.91
C THR A 85 -1.33 2.34 -6.89
N THR A 86 -0.32 1.56 -7.30
CA THR A 86 -0.52 0.43 -8.24
C THR A 86 -1.41 -0.65 -7.63
N LEU A 87 -1.21 -0.96 -6.36
CA LEU A 87 -2.04 -1.89 -5.60
C LEU A 87 -3.49 -1.41 -5.52
N SER A 88 -3.71 -0.14 -5.18
CA SER A 88 -5.05 0.45 -5.11
C SER A 88 -5.77 0.42 -6.46
N LEU A 89 -5.07 0.74 -7.56
CA LEU A 89 -5.62 0.64 -8.91
C LEU A 89 -5.97 -0.79 -9.30
N LEU A 90 -5.10 -1.76 -8.95
CA LEU A 90 -5.38 -3.17 -9.21
C LEU A 90 -6.63 -3.63 -8.46
N ILE A 91 -6.74 -3.32 -7.17
CA ILE A 91 -7.94 -3.66 -6.37
C ILE A 91 -9.19 -2.99 -6.95
N SER A 92 -9.09 -1.74 -7.41
CA SER A 92 -10.24 -1.01 -7.99
C SER A 92 -10.72 -1.59 -9.33
N ALA A 93 -9.89 -2.36 -10.02
CA ALA A 93 -10.22 -2.94 -11.32
C ALA A 93 -10.82 -4.36 -11.22
N LEU A 94 -10.82 -4.96 -10.04
CA LEU A 94 -11.39 -6.28 -9.74
C LEU A 94 -12.86 -6.16 -9.30
#